data_AF-A0A9K3EKM9-F1
#
_entry.id   AF-A0A9K3EKM9-F1
#
_cell.length_a   1.000
_cell.length_b   1.000
_cell.length_c   1.000
_cell.angle_alpha   90.00
_cell.angle_beta   90.00
_cell.angle_gamma   90.00
#
_symmetry.space_group_name_H-M   'P 1'
#
loop_
_entity.id
_entity.type
_entity.pdbx_description
1 polymer ?
#
loop_
_entity_poly.entity_id
_entity_poly.type
_entity_poly.pdbx_seq_one_letter_code
_entity_poly.pdbx_strand_id
1 'polypeptide(L)'
;MEWGIGMKFKPVAPACDVSIGKCPPGSIALYCRHFEFSSLRHPFSIFVLNVLEYYRVSFAQIHPQGLARVLHFEVLCRASGYDPTILSFRRFFPIGQEWCLVYIRDNSG
;
A
#
# COMPACT_ATOMS: atom_id res chain seq x y z
N MET A 1 -4.67 -13.93 -23.03
CA MET A 1 -4.23 -12.77 -22.22
C MET A 1 -3.60 -13.35 -20.97
N GLU A 2 -2.27 -13.47 -20.95
CA GLU A 2 -1.56 -13.92 -19.74
C GLU A 2 -1.58 -12.77 -18.73
N TRP A 3 -2.37 -12.92 -17.69
CA TRP A 3 -2.40 -11.98 -16.58
C TRP A 3 -1.23 -12.29 -15.64
N GLY A 4 -0.22 -11.42 -15.60
CA GLY A 4 0.94 -11.61 -14.72
C GLY A 4 2.05 -10.60 -14.94
N ILE A 5 2.94 -10.48 -13.95
CA ILE A 5 4.20 -9.76 -14.08
C ILE A 5 5.13 -10.64 -14.93
N GLY A 6 5.46 -10.21 -16.15
CA GLY A 6 6.29 -11.00 -17.07
C GLY A 6 7.63 -11.38 -16.42
N MET A 7 8.12 -12.60 -16.67
CA MET A 7 9.29 -13.20 -15.97
C MET A 7 10.59 -12.38 -16.02
N LYS A 8 10.70 -11.42 -16.94
CA LYS A 8 11.80 -10.47 -17.02
C LYS A 8 11.87 -9.52 -15.81
N PHE A 9 10.76 -9.34 -15.13
CA PHE A 9 10.61 -8.45 -13.99
C PHE A 9 10.79 -9.22 -12.69
N LYS A 10 11.68 -8.74 -11.82
CA LYS A 10 11.92 -9.34 -10.51
C LYS A 10 11.24 -8.51 -9.41
N PRO A 11 10.14 -8.99 -8.82
CA PRO A 11 9.49 -8.31 -7.71
C PRO A 11 10.39 -8.28 -6.46
N VAL A 12 10.64 -7.09 -5.90
CA VAL A 12 11.47 -6.89 -4.70
C VAL A 12 10.75 -5.98 -3.71
N ALA A 13 10.76 -6.31 -2.43
CA ALA A 13 10.27 -5.40 -1.38
C ALA A 13 11.35 -4.35 -1.05
N PRO A 14 10.98 -3.08 -0.81
CA PRO A 14 11.93 -2.08 -0.33
C PRO A 14 12.47 -2.49 1.05
N ALA A 15 13.72 -2.09 1.33
CA ALA A 15 14.26 -2.22 2.68
C ALA A 15 13.48 -1.33 3.66
N CYS A 16 13.43 -1.72 4.94
CA CYS A 16 12.63 -1.04 5.97
C CYS A 16 12.95 0.46 6.15
N ASP A 17 14.14 0.90 5.72
CA ASP A 17 14.66 2.25 5.87
C ASP A 17 14.59 3.09 4.58
N VAL A 18 14.16 2.50 3.46
CA VAL A 18 14.14 3.17 2.15
C VAL A 18 12.74 3.67 1.81
N SER A 19 12.61 5.00 1.72
CA SER A 19 11.40 5.65 1.24
C SER A 19 11.20 5.43 -0.26
N ILE A 20 9.97 5.11 -0.65
CA ILE A 20 9.61 4.82 -2.05
C ILE A 20 9.78 6.00 -3.00
N GLY A 21 9.73 7.23 -2.47
CA GLY A 21 9.98 8.42 -3.27
C GLY A 21 11.40 8.48 -3.86
N LYS A 22 12.35 7.71 -3.31
CA LYS A 22 13.71 7.55 -3.83
C LYS A 22 13.88 6.17 -4.46
N CYS A 23 13.11 5.89 -5.50
CA CYS A 23 13.22 4.64 -6.24
C CYS A 23 14.62 4.53 -6.90
N PRO A 24 15.33 3.40 -6.76
CA PRO A 24 16.63 3.20 -7.40
C PRO A 24 16.52 3.32 -8.94
N PRO A 25 17.58 3.78 -9.63
CA PRO A 25 17.65 3.73 -11.09
C PRO A 25 17.38 2.31 -11.61
N GLY A 26 16.57 2.18 -12.67
CA GLY A 26 16.17 0.88 -13.24
C GLY A 26 15.03 0.16 -12.48
N SER A 27 14.45 0.78 -11.46
CA SER A 27 13.31 0.22 -10.72
C SER A 27 12.06 1.09 -10.92
N ILE A 28 10.88 0.46 -10.94
CA ILE A 28 9.61 1.17 -11.02
C ILE A 28 8.89 1.01 -9.68
N ALA A 29 8.59 2.14 -9.04
CA ALA A 29 7.67 2.21 -7.90
C ALA A 29 6.24 1.96 -8.39
N LEU A 30 5.87 0.69 -8.51
CA LEU A 30 4.65 0.22 -9.18
C LEU A 30 3.40 0.99 -8.71
N TYR A 31 3.24 1.14 -7.40
CA TYR A 31 2.08 1.80 -6.84
C TYR A 31 2.14 3.32 -6.97
N CYS A 32 3.30 3.96 -6.80
CA CYS A 32 3.44 5.39 -7.12
C CYS A 32 3.00 5.68 -8.56
N ARG A 33 3.46 4.86 -9.52
CA ARG A 33 3.11 5.05 -10.92
C ARG A 33 1.63 4.77 -11.20
N HIS A 34 1.05 3.78 -10.54
CA HIS A 34 -0.38 3.50 -10.63
C HIS A 34 -1.22 4.66 -10.09
N PHE A 35 -0.84 5.25 -8.96
CA PHE A 35 -1.56 6.40 -8.37
C PHE A 35 -1.39 7.68 -9.20
N GLU A 36 -0.21 7.93 -9.76
CA GLU A 36 0.01 9.02 -10.73
C GLU A 36 -0.89 8.86 -11.95
N PHE A 37 -0.91 7.66 -12.55
CA PHE A 37 -1.67 7.41 -13.77
C PHE A 37 -3.18 7.45 -13.55
N SER A 38 -3.65 7.00 -12.38
CA SER A 38 -5.07 6.96 -12.04
C SER A 38 -5.65 8.29 -11.55
N SER A 39 -4.83 9.35 -11.41
CA SER A 39 -5.24 10.63 -10.83
C SER A 39 -6.03 10.49 -9.52
N LEU A 40 -5.77 9.42 -8.76
CA LEU A 40 -6.48 9.11 -7.54
C LEU A 40 -5.99 10.03 -6.41
N ARG A 41 -6.60 11.21 -6.27
CA ARG A 41 -6.56 11.97 -5.02
C ARG A 41 -7.48 11.28 -4.02
N HIS A 42 -6.96 10.29 -3.30
CA HIS A 42 -7.67 9.77 -2.13
C HIS A 42 -7.61 10.82 -1.01
N PRO A 43 -8.75 11.29 -0.47
CA PRO A 43 -8.74 12.05 0.77
C PRO A 43 -8.31 11.08 1.88
N PHE A 44 -7.07 11.24 2.36
CA PHE A 44 -6.62 10.52 3.54
C PHE A 44 -7.43 10.99 4.73
N SER A 45 -8.28 10.12 5.27
CA SER A 45 -8.91 10.35 6.55
C SER A 45 -7.83 10.34 7.65
N ILE A 46 -8.12 10.99 8.78
CA ILE A 46 -7.25 10.94 9.96
C ILE A 46 -6.99 9.48 10.39
N PHE A 47 -8.00 8.61 10.26
CA PHE A 47 -7.85 7.19 10.57
C PHE A 47 -6.83 6.50 9.65
N VAL A 48 -6.90 6.69 8.34
CA VAL A 48 -5.92 6.11 7.39
C VAL A 48 -4.51 6.61 7.68
N LEU A 49 -4.35 7.91 7.97
CA LEU A 49 -3.05 8.47 8.36
C LEU A 49 -2.51 7.84 9.64
N ASN A 50 -3.36 7.68 10.67
CA ASN A 50 -2.98 7.05 11.92
C ASN A 50 -2.56 5.59 11.72
N VAL A 51 -3.22 4.85 10.80
CA VAL A 51 -2.84 3.47 10.47
C VAL A 51 -1.46 3.43 9.79
N LEU A 52 -1.21 4.33 8.83
CA LEU A 52 0.09 4.44 8.16
C LEU A 52 1.20 4.81 9.15
N GLU A 53 0.95 5.78 10.03
CA GLU A 53 1.88 6.19 11.08
C GLU A 53 2.15 5.06 12.08
N TYR A 54 1.11 4.38 12.54
CA TYR A 54 1.21 3.27 13.49
C TYR A 54 2.08 2.12 12.96
N TYR A 55 1.93 1.76 11.69
CA TYR A 55 2.74 0.72 11.05
C TYR A 55 4.08 1.24 10.50
N ARG A 56 4.32 2.57 10.55
CA ARG A 56 5.50 3.24 9.97
C ARG A 56 5.68 2.92 8.49
N VAL A 57 4.58 2.86 7.76
CA VAL A 57 4.51 2.52 6.33
C VAL A 57 4.12 3.78 5.56
N SER A 58 4.88 4.11 4.52
CA SER A 58 4.50 5.17 3.58
C SER A 58 3.30 4.73 2.76
N PHE A 59 2.41 5.65 2.37
CA PHE A 59 1.29 5.33 1.48
C PHE A 59 1.72 4.60 0.20
N ALA A 60 2.85 5.01 -0.38
CA ALA A 60 3.38 4.36 -1.57
C ALA A 60 3.76 2.89 -1.34
N GLN A 61 4.02 2.52 -0.07
CA GLN A 61 4.42 1.19 0.35
C GLN A 61 3.24 0.25 0.58
N ILE A 62 2.00 0.75 0.59
CA ILE A 62 0.86 -0.11 0.85
C ILE A 62 0.47 -0.85 -0.43
N HIS A 63 0.22 -2.14 -0.33
CA HIS A 63 -0.45 -2.89 -1.39
C HIS A 63 -1.87 -2.32 -1.56
N PRO A 64 -2.40 -2.13 -2.79
CA PRO A 64 -3.74 -1.59 -3.03
C PRO A 64 -4.84 -2.37 -2.29
N GLN A 65 -4.69 -3.69 -2.18
CA GLN A 65 -5.62 -4.52 -1.40
C GLN A 65 -5.50 -4.27 0.11
N GLY A 66 -4.30 -3.95 0.61
CA GLY A 66 -4.09 -3.53 1.99
C GLY A 66 -4.79 -2.20 2.27
N LEU A 67 -4.64 -1.22 1.37
CA LEU A 67 -5.34 0.06 1.45
C LEU A 67 -6.87 -0.12 1.39
N ALA A 68 -7.36 -0.96 0.46
CA ALA A 68 -8.79 -1.24 0.34
C ALA A 68 -9.36 -1.81 1.65
N ARG A 69 -8.63 -2.68 2.37
CA ARG A 69 -9.05 -3.17 3.69
C ARG A 69 -9.14 -2.06 4.73
N VAL A 70 -8.18 -1.14 4.77
CA VAL A 70 -8.20 0.01 5.70
C VAL A 70 -9.42 0.90 5.40
N LEU A 71 -9.66 1.21 4.13
CA LEU A 71 -10.79 2.04 3.71
C LEU A 71 -12.13 1.37 3.98
N HIS A 72 -12.27 0.08 3.65
CA HIS A 72 -13.50 -0.68 3.91
C HIS A 72 -13.80 -0.77 5.40
N PHE A 73 -12.78 -0.97 6.23
CA PHE A 73 -12.96 -0.97 7.68
C PHE A 73 -13.46 0.37 8.21
N GLU A 74 -12.89 1.48 7.74
CA GLU A 74 -13.36 2.82 8.11
C GLU A 74 -14.82 3.05 7.71
N VAL A 75 -15.18 2.71 6.47
CA VAL A 75 -16.56 2.83 5.97
C VAL A 75 -17.51 1.99 6.82
N LEU A 76 -17.13 0.75 7.14
CA LEU A 76 -17.95 -0.16 7.94
C LEU A 76 -18.17 0.37 9.36
N CYS A 77 -17.12 0.88 10.02
CA CYS A 77 -17.24 1.47 11.35
C CYS A 77 -18.20 2.67 11.33
N ARG A 78 -17.98 3.61 10.41
CA ARG A 78 -18.81 4.82 10.28
C ARG A 78 -20.27 4.48 9.94
N ALA A 79 -20.49 3.52 9.03
CA ALA A 79 -21.83 3.06 8.68
C ALA A 79 -22.55 2.37 9.86
N SER A 80 -21.80 1.78 10.78
CA SER A 80 -22.31 1.14 11.99
C SER A 80 -22.42 2.10 13.19
N GLY A 81 -22.10 3.39 13.01
CA GLY A 81 -22.12 4.39 14.09
C GLY A 81 -20.94 4.31 15.08
N TYR A 82 -19.86 3.60 14.73
CA TYR A 82 -18.65 3.50 15.54
C TYR A 82 -17.50 4.32 14.95
N ASP A 83 -16.65 4.85 15.82
CA ASP A 83 -15.40 5.48 15.40
C ASP A 83 -14.34 4.42 15.05
N PRO A 84 -13.69 4.53 13.88
CA PRO A 84 -12.63 3.62 13.50
C PRO A 84 -11.39 3.87 14.37
N THR A 85 -10.89 2.82 15.04
CA THR A 85 -9.68 2.89 15.87
C THR A 85 -8.64 1.88 15.41
N ILE A 86 -7.36 2.16 15.66
CA ILE A 86 -6.27 1.25 15.29
C ILE A 86 -6.39 -0.10 16.04
N LEU A 87 -6.84 -0.06 17.30
CA LEU A 87 -7.02 -1.26 18.11
C LEU A 87 -8.12 -2.17 17.56
N SER A 88 -9.27 -1.60 17.19
CA SER A 88 -10.33 -2.37 16.55
C SER A 88 -9.88 -2.90 15.19
N PHE A 89 -9.21 -2.09 14.38
CA PHE A 89 -8.65 -2.53 13.09
C PHE A 89 -7.72 -3.74 13.25
N ARG A 90 -6.77 -3.71 14.20
CA ARG A 90 -5.84 -4.82 14.48
C ARG A 90 -6.52 -6.11 14.90
N ARG A 91 -7.69 -6.01 15.56
CA ARG A 91 -8.48 -7.17 15.98
C ARG A 91 -9.03 -7.94 14.77
N PHE A 92 -9.47 -7.21 13.74
CA PHE A 92 -10.05 -7.79 12.52
C PHE A 92 -9.01 -8.11 11.45
N PHE A 93 -7.95 -7.31 11.36
CA PHE A 93 -6.88 -7.45 10.38
C PHE A 93 -5.52 -7.57 11.09
N PRO A 94 -5.21 -8.74 11.69
CA PRO A 94 -3.87 -8.99 12.21
C PRO A 94 -2.84 -8.88 11.08
N ILE A 95 -1.64 -8.38 11.41
CA ILE A 95 -0.52 -8.37 10.45
C ILE A 95 -0.22 -9.81 10.03
N GLY A 96 -0.50 -10.13 8.77
CA GLY A 96 -0.06 -11.33 8.05
C GLY A 96 0.61 -10.92 6.73
N GLN A 97 1.29 -11.85 6.05
CA GLN A 97 2.22 -11.60 4.92
C GLN A 97 1.70 -10.78 3.73
N GLU A 98 0.42 -10.41 3.72
CA GLU A 98 -0.28 -9.67 2.67
C GLU A 98 -0.09 -8.14 2.73
N TRP A 99 0.67 -7.61 3.71
CA TRP A 99 1.08 -6.19 3.74
C TRP A 99 2.26 -5.87 2.79
N CYS A 100 2.89 -6.89 2.18
CA CYS A 100 4.15 -6.73 1.45
C CYS A 100 3.99 -6.21 0.00
N LEU A 101 4.23 -4.92 -0.16
CA LEU A 101 5.18 -4.31 -1.10
C LEU A 101 5.72 -5.16 -2.27
N VAL A 102 5.40 -4.76 -3.51
CA VAL A 102 5.99 -5.33 -4.73
C VAL A 102 6.56 -4.21 -5.61
N TYR A 103 7.89 -4.18 -5.80
CA TYR A 103 8.55 -3.39 -6.87
C TYR A 103 9.02 -4.27 -8.01
N ILE A 104 8.81 -3.85 -9.25
CA ILE A 104 9.33 -4.52 -10.42
C ILE A 104 10.69 -3.89 -10.82
N ARG A 105 11.77 -4.68 -10.81
CA ARG A 105 13.10 -4.30 -11.36
C ARG A 105 13.12 -4.58 -12.87
N ASP A 106 13.43 -3.58 -13.68
CA ASP A 106 13.70 -3.72 -15.13
C ASP A 106 15.21 -3.62 -15.37
N ASN A 107 15.78 -4.58 -16.09
CA ASN A 107 17.22 -4.67 -16.33
C ASN A 107 17.56 -4.34 -17.79
N SER A 108 16.91 -3.32 -18.35
CA SER A 108 17.14 -2.84 -19.72
C SER A 108 17.89 -1.51 -19.69
N GLY A 109 19.22 -1.55 -19.62
CA GLY A 109 20.11 -0.41 -19.92
C GLY A 109 20.47 0.49 -18.75
#